data_AF-A0A4R2JQB8-F1
#
_entry.id   AF-A0A4R2JQB8-F1
#
_cell.length_a   1.000
_cell.length_b   1.000
_cell.length_c   1.000
_cell.angle_alpha   90.00
_cell.angle_beta   90.00
_cell.angle_gamma   90.00
#
_symmetry.space_group_name_H-M   'P 1'
#
loop_
_entity.id
_entity.type
_entity.pdbx_description
1 polymer ?
#
loop_
_entity_poly.entity_id
_entity_poly.type
_entity_poly.pdbx_seq_one_letter_code
_entity_poly.pdbx_strand_id
1 'polypeptide(L)'
;MVAMCCLALSACATTGGVEIAGPAAQVTPPPSTQPPPSNVTPSVDPVAVLRTDPKVSDKIKTLLTPCVGDRYPVDARYADVTGDGSPELIATIASCDTKLPGSDYRDNLAIYVYDLKPTPPAQLLAVEQPSADIYVEDSALTVVYVRWQARDKSCCPSGVTTVPYRWTGAALEPVKK
;
A
#
# COMPACT_ATOMS: atom_id res chain seq x y z
N MET A 1 -48.22 -23.29 -57.71
CA MET A 1 -47.02 -23.81 -57.01
C MET A 1 -45.79 -23.41 -57.80
N VAL A 2 -45.18 -22.26 -57.50
CA VAL A 2 -43.73 -21.96 -57.60
C VAL A 2 -43.49 -20.74 -56.71
N ALA A 3 -42.45 -20.83 -55.88
CA ALA A 3 -42.16 -20.03 -54.70
C ALA A 3 -41.63 -18.62 -55.00
N MET A 4 -42.09 -17.66 -54.19
CA MET A 4 -41.61 -16.28 -54.14
C MET A 4 -40.30 -16.25 -53.32
N CYS A 5 -39.22 -15.70 -53.89
CA CYS A 5 -37.91 -15.59 -53.24
C CYS A 5 -37.95 -14.68 -52.00
N CYS A 6 -37.58 -15.23 -50.84
CA CYS A 6 -37.22 -14.44 -49.66
C CYS A 6 -35.78 -13.93 -49.80
N LEU A 7 -35.59 -12.61 -50.00
CA LEU A 7 -34.32 -11.96 -49.69
C LEU A 7 -34.33 -11.56 -48.20
N ALA A 8 -33.60 -12.29 -47.37
CA ALA A 8 -33.32 -11.88 -45.99
C ALA A 8 -32.12 -10.93 -45.98
N LEU A 9 -32.39 -9.63 -45.84
CA LEU A 9 -31.36 -8.63 -45.53
C LEU A 9 -30.96 -8.79 -44.06
N SER A 10 -29.69 -9.12 -43.84
CA SER A 10 -29.03 -9.07 -42.54
C SER A 10 -28.95 -7.63 -42.03
N ALA A 11 -29.55 -7.35 -40.87
CA ALA A 11 -29.27 -6.14 -40.11
C ALA A 11 -28.76 -6.52 -38.71
N CYS A 12 -27.44 -6.43 -38.52
CA CYS A 12 -26.83 -6.39 -37.20
C CYS A 12 -27.30 -5.11 -36.50
N ALA A 13 -28.22 -5.22 -35.55
CA ALA A 13 -28.42 -4.17 -34.56
C ALA A 13 -27.39 -4.35 -33.45
N THR A 14 -26.20 -3.78 -33.63
CA THR A 14 -25.32 -3.44 -32.51
C THR A 14 -26.03 -2.37 -31.69
N THR A 15 -26.80 -2.78 -30.69
CA THR A 15 -27.19 -1.89 -29.60
C THR A 15 -25.94 -1.62 -28.78
N GLY A 16 -25.21 -0.57 -29.17
CA GLY A 16 -24.14 0.01 -28.38
C GLY A 16 -24.73 0.48 -27.05
N GLY A 17 -24.46 -0.28 -25.99
CA GLY A 17 -24.65 0.21 -24.64
C GLY A 17 -23.66 1.34 -24.40
N VAL A 18 -24.16 2.56 -24.22
CA VAL A 18 -23.37 3.61 -23.60
C VAL A 18 -23.32 3.26 -22.12
N GLU A 19 -22.20 2.69 -21.64
CA GLU A 19 -21.91 2.75 -20.22
C GLU A 19 -21.71 4.21 -19.84
N ILE A 20 -22.74 4.79 -19.22
CA ILE A 20 -22.59 6.07 -18.53
C ILE A 20 -21.78 5.77 -17.27
N ALA A 21 -20.46 5.86 -17.38
CA ALA A 21 -19.59 5.91 -16.21
C ALA A 21 -20.00 7.15 -15.39
N GLY A 22 -20.67 6.91 -14.27
CA GLY A 22 -20.96 7.96 -13.29
C GLY A 22 -19.67 8.62 -12.79
N PRO A 23 -19.76 9.78 -12.12
CA PRO A 23 -18.58 10.46 -11.58
C PRO A 23 -17.75 9.46 -10.75
N ALA A 24 -16.46 9.36 -11.05
CA ALA A 24 -15.55 8.55 -10.26
C ALA A 24 -15.60 9.04 -8.81
N ALA A 25 -16.02 8.18 -7.88
CA ALA A 25 -16.00 8.51 -6.47
C ALA A 25 -14.54 8.68 -6.04
N GLN A 26 -14.21 9.83 -5.47
CA GLN A 26 -12.89 10.05 -4.90
C GLN A 26 -12.71 9.10 -3.73
N VAL A 27 -11.53 8.47 -3.62
CA VAL A 27 -11.21 7.65 -2.46
C VAL A 27 -11.00 8.58 -1.28
N THR A 28 -11.75 8.35 -0.21
CA THR A 28 -11.41 8.92 1.10
C THR A 28 -10.30 8.07 1.70
N PRO A 29 -9.18 8.64 2.15
CA PRO A 29 -8.19 7.90 2.92
C PRO A 29 -8.89 7.19 4.10
N PRO A 30 -8.56 5.93 4.40
CA PRO A 30 -9.00 5.31 5.64
C PRO A 30 -8.65 6.23 6.84
N PRO A 31 -9.42 6.18 7.94
CA PRO A 31 -9.18 7.00 9.12
C PRO A 31 -7.70 6.97 9.51
N SER A 32 -7.16 8.13 9.88
CA SER A 32 -5.77 8.25 10.33
C SER A 32 -5.50 7.20 11.40
N THR A 33 -4.54 6.31 11.15
CA THR A 33 -3.94 5.45 12.18
C THR A 33 -3.63 6.30 13.40
N GLN A 34 -4.13 5.89 14.55
CA GLN A 34 -3.80 6.49 15.84
C GLN A 34 -2.27 6.54 15.97
N PRO A 35 -1.67 7.67 16.41
CA PRO A 35 -0.25 7.68 16.72
C PRO A 35 0.04 6.55 17.71
N PRO A 36 1.10 5.74 17.49
CA PRO A 36 1.47 4.72 18.47
C PRO A 36 1.73 5.39 19.83
N PRO A 37 1.48 4.69 20.94
CA PRO A 37 1.69 5.23 22.28
C PRO A 37 3.11 5.80 22.40
N SER A 38 3.22 7.06 22.85
CA SER A 38 4.44 7.87 22.89
C SER A 38 5.56 7.37 23.82
N ASN A 39 5.54 6.10 24.27
CA ASN A 39 6.42 5.59 25.33
C ASN A 39 7.30 4.40 24.93
N VAL A 40 7.40 4.05 23.64
CA VAL A 40 8.43 3.11 23.18
C VAL A 40 9.58 3.91 22.60
N THR A 41 10.64 4.08 23.39
CA THR A 41 11.94 4.50 22.86
C THR A 41 12.29 3.58 21.69
N PRO A 42 12.64 4.11 20.49
CA PRO A 42 12.98 3.25 19.37
C PRO A 42 14.17 2.36 19.76
N SER A 43 13.93 1.04 19.83
CA SER A 43 14.93 0.06 20.27
C SER A 43 16.05 -0.14 19.24
N VAL A 44 15.78 0.21 17.98
CA VAL A 44 16.67 -0.01 16.84
C VAL A 44 16.70 1.20 15.90
N ASP A 45 17.81 1.34 15.15
CA ASP A 45 17.88 2.25 14.01
C ASP A 45 17.19 1.60 12.80
N PRO A 46 16.00 2.08 12.36
CA PRO A 46 15.27 1.47 11.25
C PRO A 46 16.03 1.58 9.92
N VAL A 47 16.84 2.63 9.73
CA VAL A 47 17.65 2.80 8.52
C VAL A 47 18.76 1.74 8.49
N ALA A 48 19.39 1.46 9.63
CA ALA A 48 20.39 0.40 9.72
C ALA A 48 19.78 -0.99 9.47
N VAL A 49 18.60 -1.27 10.02
CA VAL A 49 17.87 -2.54 9.76
C VAL A 49 17.64 -2.72 8.25
N LEU A 50 17.06 -1.71 7.59
CA LEU A 50 16.78 -1.79 6.15
C LEU A 50 18.04 -1.90 5.28
N ARG A 51 19.13 -1.19 5.63
CA ARG A 51 20.39 -1.26 4.86
C ARG A 51 21.05 -2.64 4.96
N THR A 52 21.01 -3.23 6.15
CA THR A 52 21.68 -4.52 6.44
C THR A 52 20.89 -5.73 5.96
N ASP A 53 19.56 -5.62 5.83
CA ASP A 53 18.72 -6.70 5.32
C ASP A 53 18.99 -6.96 3.82
N PRO A 54 19.48 -8.15 3.42
CA PRO A 54 19.74 -8.47 2.01
C PRO A 54 18.46 -8.64 1.18
N LYS A 55 17.28 -8.76 1.79
CA LYS A 55 16.00 -8.90 1.09
C LYS A 55 15.42 -7.55 0.64
N VAL A 56 15.89 -6.44 1.20
CA VAL A 56 15.50 -5.07 0.78
C VAL A 56 16.15 -4.78 -0.57
N SER A 57 15.37 -4.34 -1.56
CA SER A 57 15.92 -4.09 -2.89
C SER A 57 16.92 -2.94 -2.91
N ASP A 58 17.86 -3.00 -3.86
CA ASP A 58 18.81 -1.92 -4.10
C ASP A 58 18.13 -0.59 -4.39
N LYS A 59 16.98 -0.63 -5.10
CA LYS A 59 16.16 0.56 -5.36
C LYS A 59 15.77 1.24 -4.04
N ILE A 60 15.27 0.50 -3.06
CA ILE A 60 14.91 1.08 -1.77
C ILE A 60 16.17 1.51 -1.00
N LYS A 61 17.24 0.72 -0.99
CA LYS A 61 18.49 1.10 -0.30
C LYS A 61 19.08 2.40 -0.79
N THR A 62 19.01 2.70 -2.09
CA THR A 62 19.48 3.98 -2.64
C THR A 62 18.68 5.18 -2.14
N LEU A 63 17.42 4.98 -1.75
CA LEU A 63 16.57 6.02 -1.18
C LEU A 63 16.86 6.27 0.31
N LEU A 64 17.57 5.36 0.99
CA LEU A 64 17.93 5.50 2.40
C LEU A 64 19.11 6.46 2.58
N THR A 65 18.97 7.67 2.05
CA THR A 65 19.88 8.81 2.24
C THR A 65 19.14 9.90 3.01
N PRO A 66 19.83 10.76 3.76
CA PRO A 66 19.18 11.89 4.41
C PRO A 66 18.45 12.77 3.37
N CYS A 67 17.22 13.16 3.69
CA CYS A 67 16.49 14.23 3.01
C CYS A 67 17.06 15.60 3.42
N VAL A 68 16.28 16.68 3.30
CA VAL A 68 16.71 18.00 3.81
C VAL A 68 16.99 17.91 5.32
N GLY A 69 18.23 18.24 5.70
CA GLY A 69 18.77 18.06 7.05
C GLY A 69 19.27 16.63 7.29
N ASP A 70 19.17 16.14 8.53
CA ASP A 70 19.59 14.78 8.90
C ASP A 70 18.41 13.79 8.99
N ARG A 71 17.25 14.17 8.45
CA ARG A 71 16.03 13.34 8.50
C ARG A 71 16.01 12.36 7.34
N TYR A 72 15.93 11.08 7.65
CA TYR A 72 15.77 10.03 6.65
C TYR A 72 14.30 9.90 6.18
N PRO A 73 14.07 9.39 4.96
CA PRO A 73 12.72 9.16 4.41
C PRO A 73 11.99 7.97 5.04
N VAL A 74 12.21 7.69 6.32
CA VAL A 74 11.68 6.52 7.02
C VAL A 74 10.80 6.96 8.18
N ASP A 75 9.51 6.61 8.14
CA ASP A 75 8.59 6.68 9.27
C ASP A 75 8.58 5.31 9.97
N ALA A 76 8.92 5.28 11.26
CA ALA A 76 8.98 4.06 12.04
C ALA A 76 7.86 4.04 13.08
N ARG A 77 7.09 2.96 13.09
CA ARG A 77 6.00 2.72 14.03
C ARG A 77 6.15 1.33 14.63
N TYR A 78 5.50 1.12 15.76
CA TYR A 78 5.56 -0.14 16.49
C TYR A 78 4.14 -0.60 16.83
N ALA A 79 3.83 -1.85 16.49
CA ALA A 79 2.55 -2.47 16.79
C ALA A 79 2.73 -3.99 16.86
N ASP A 80 1.99 -4.64 17.76
CA ASP A 80 1.91 -6.10 17.79
C ASP A 80 0.99 -6.56 16.65
N VAL A 81 1.57 -7.10 15.59
CA VAL A 81 0.88 -7.63 14.40
C VAL A 81 0.99 -9.15 14.29
N THR A 82 1.76 -9.77 15.18
CA THR A 82 1.87 -11.24 15.31
C THR A 82 0.96 -11.80 16.40
N GLY A 83 0.47 -10.95 17.31
CA GLY A 83 -0.42 -11.29 18.41
C GLY A 83 0.29 -11.97 19.59
N ASP A 84 1.61 -11.80 19.72
CA ASP A 84 2.41 -12.46 20.74
C ASP A 84 2.82 -11.57 21.92
N GLY A 85 2.32 -10.34 21.95
CA GLY A 85 2.58 -9.35 22.99
C GLY A 85 3.87 -8.55 22.79
N SER A 86 4.63 -8.82 21.72
CA SER A 86 5.84 -8.05 21.36
C SER A 86 5.58 -7.21 20.11
N PRO A 87 5.76 -5.89 20.15
CA PRO A 87 5.51 -5.07 18.97
C PRO A 87 6.60 -5.23 17.91
N GLU A 88 6.19 -5.40 16.66
CA GLU A 88 7.06 -5.37 15.49
C GLU A 88 7.39 -3.94 15.06
N LEU A 89 8.54 -3.76 14.40
CA LEU A 89 8.88 -2.52 13.70
C LEU A 89 8.15 -2.48 12.35
N ILE A 90 7.35 -1.43 12.13
CA ILE A 90 6.75 -1.08 10.85
C ILE A 90 7.52 0.12 10.30
N ALA A 91 8.28 -0.10 9.24
CA ALA A 91 9.07 0.94 8.58
C ALA A 91 8.44 1.31 7.23
N THR A 92 7.93 2.54 7.13
CA THR A 92 7.36 3.09 5.90
C THR A 92 8.35 4.07 5.28
N ILE A 93 8.77 3.79 4.06
CA ILE A 93 9.68 4.63 3.27
C ILE A 93 8.82 5.54 2.40
N ALA A 94 9.04 6.85 2.44
CA ALA A 94 8.33 7.83 1.61
C ALA A 94 9.31 8.66 0.78
N SER A 95 8.84 9.35 -0.25
CA SER A 95 9.68 10.33 -0.93
C SER A 95 10.04 11.48 0.04
N CYS A 96 11.23 12.09 -0.15
CA CYS A 96 11.67 13.22 0.67
C CYS A 96 10.76 14.46 0.54
N ASP A 97 9.98 14.55 -0.54
CA ASP A 97 9.03 15.62 -0.79
C ASP A 97 7.66 15.21 -0.21
N THR A 98 7.58 15.26 1.12
CA THR A 98 6.69 14.43 1.95
C THR A 98 5.17 14.60 1.81
N LYS A 99 4.65 15.40 0.86
CA LYS A 99 3.23 15.41 0.45
C LYS A 99 3.10 15.83 -1.01
N LEU A 100 2.28 15.10 -1.76
CA LEU A 100 1.78 15.62 -3.04
C LEU A 100 0.97 16.90 -2.75
N PRO A 101 1.20 18.02 -3.46
CA PRO A 101 0.47 19.25 -3.22
C PRO A 101 -1.05 19.05 -3.33
N GLY A 102 -1.78 19.39 -2.26
CA GLY A 102 -3.24 19.24 -2.19
C GLY A 102 -3.75 17.82 -1.98
N SER A 103 -2.89 16.88 -1.60
CA SER A 103 -3.23 15.47 -1.33
C SER A 103 -2.96 15.11 0.12
N ASP A 104 -3.91 14.40 0.74
CA ASP A 104 -3.70 13.75 2.03
C ASP A 104 -2.83 12.49 1.91
N TYR A 105 -2.72 11.92 0.70
CA TYR A 105 -1.82 10.81 0.41
C TYR A 105 -0.36 11.24 0.48
N ARG A 106 0.41 10.47 1.25
CA ARG A 106 1.87 10.50 1.22
C ARG A 106 2.35 9.65 0.05
N ASP A 107 3.43 10.08 -0.60
CA ASP A 107 4.08 9.29 -1.64
C ASP A 107 4.97 8.22 -1.01
N ASN A 108 4.33 7.25 -0.36
CA ASN A 108 4.98 6.08 0.20
C ASN A 108 5.54 5.22 -0.94
N LEU A 109 6.77 4.74 -0.79
CA LEU A 109 7.51 3.99 -1.79
C LEU A 109 7.67 2.52 -1.40
N ALA A 110 7.78 2.24 -0.10
CA ALA A 110 7.84 0.89 0.43
C ALA A 110 7.40 0.80 1.89
N ILE A 111 7.01 -0.39 2.32
CA ILE A 111 6.67 -0.73 3.71
C ILE A 111 7.32 -2.05 4.07
N TYR A 112 7.94 -2.11 5.24
CA TYR A 112 8.50 -3.34 5.80
C TYR A 112 8.00 -3.56 7.22
N VAL A 113 7.84 -4.83 7.59
CA VAL A 113 7.56 -5.22 8.97
C VAL A 113 8.66 -6.17 9.43
N TYR A 114 9.22 -5.90 10.61
CA TYR A 114 10.30 -6.69 11.21
C TYR A 114 9.93 -7.15 12.62
N ASP A 115 10.15 -8.43 12.88
CA ASP A 115 10.30 -8.95 14.24
C ASP A 115 11.70 -8.60 14.75
N LEU A 116 11.76 -7.89 15.88
CA LEU A 116 12.99 -7.43 16.51
C LEU A 116 13.56 -8.40 17.55
N LYS A 117 12.84 -9.47 17.92
CA LYS A 117 13.33 -10.48 18.87
C LYS A 117 14.56 -11.24 18.35
N PRO A 118 14.60 -11.73 17.10
CA PRO A 118 15.80 -12.36 16.58
C PRO A 118 16.89 -11.32 16.27
N THR A 119 18.15 -11.75 16.31
CA THR A 119 19.31 -10.96 15.86
C THR A 119 20.03 -11.71 14.74
N PRO A 120 20.07 -11.19 13.50
CA PRO A 120 19.47 -9.93 13.05
C PRO A 120 17.92 -9.98 13.05
N PRO A 121 17.24 -8.81 13.04
CA PRO A 121 15.79 -8.74 12.91
C PRO A 121 15.26 -9.52 11.72
N ALA A 122 14.12 -10.17 11.89
CA ALA A 122 13.50 -10.99 10.86
C ALA A 122 12.45 -10.19 10.09
N GLN A 123 12.62 -10.05 8.78
CA GLN A 123 11.61 -9.45 7.90
C GLN A 123 10.37 -10.36 7.81
N LEU A 124 9.22 -9.86 8.24
CA LEU A 124 7.92 -10.53 8.20
C LEU A 124 7.06 -10.12 7.00
N LEU A 125 7.24 -8.89 6.51
CA LEU A 125 6.54 -8.33 5.36
C LEU A 125 7.47 -7.38 4.59
N ALA A 126 7.37 -7.40 3.26
CA ALA A 126 7.90 -6.38 2.38
C ALA A 126 6.87 -6.01 1.31
N VAL A 127 6.57 -4.72 1.21
CA VAL A 127 5.70 -4.15 0.17
C VAL A 127 6.48 -3.02 -0.49
N GLU A 128 7.16 -3.32 -1.60
CA GLU A 128 7.89 -2.32 -2.40
C GLU A 128 7.03 -1.78 -3.55
N GLN A 129 5.81 -1.39 -3.21
CA GLN A 129 4.85 -0.85 -4.16
C GLN A 129 4.54 0.61 -3.81
N PRO A 130 4.74 1.56 -4.75
CA PRO A 130 4.37 2.95 -4.53
C PRO A 130 2.89 3.11 -4.18
N SER A 131 2.60 4.14 -3.39
CA SER A 131 1.25 4.49 -2.94
C SER A 131 0.56 3.41 -2.09
N ALA A 132 1.34 2.47 -1.55
CA ALA A 132 0.89 1.59 -0.50
C ALA A 132 0.90 2.34 0.85
N ASP A 133 -0.13 2.13 1.65
CA ASP A 133 -0.15 2.52 3.06
C ASP A 133 -0.55 1.31 3.91
N ILE A 134 -0.17 1.33 5.19
CA ILE A 134 -0.37 0.23 6.11
C ILE A 134 -1.22 0.68 7.30
N TYR A 135 -2.24 -0.10 7.59
CA TYR A 135 -3.16 0.11 8.70
C TYR A 135 -3.10 -1.09 9.62
N VAL A 136 -3.03 -0.82 10.92
CA VAL A 136 -3.07 -1.82 11.97
C VAL A 136 -4.22 -1.47 12.90
N GLU A 137 -5.13 -2.40 13.09
CA GLU A 137 -6.27 -2.32 14.01
C GLU A 137 -6.42 -3.66 14.71
N ASP A 138 -6.37 -3.69 16.04
CA ASP A 138 -6.48 -4.92 16.84
C ASP A 138 -5.58 -6.08 16.36
N SER A 139 -4.32 -5.79 16.04
CA SER A 139 -3.33 -6.72 15.46
C SER A 139 -3.65 -7.20 14.03
N ALA A 140 -4.77 -6.80 13.44
CA ALA A 140 -5.07 -7.03 12.04
C ALA A 140 -4.34 -6.01 11.16
N LEU A 141 -3.52 -6.52 10.25
CA LEU A 141 -2.75 -5.70 9.33
C LEU A 141 -3.45 -5.64 7.97
N THR A 142 -3.60 -4.43 7.44
CA THR A 142 -4.20 -4.19 6.13
C THR A 142 -3.30 -3.26 5.32
N VAL A 143 -2.95 -3.67 4.11
CA VAL A 143 -2.24 -2.81 3.15
C VAL A 143 -3.26 -2.25 2.18
N VAL A 144 -3.26 -0.93 2.03
CA VAL A 144 -4.13 -0.19 1.13
C VAL A 144 -3.30 0.37 0.00
N TYR A 145 -3.68 0.05 -1.23
CA TYR A 145 -3.05 0.57 -2.44
C TYR A 145 -3.99 1.58 -3.08
N VAL A 146 -3.56 2.83 -3.16
CA VAL A 146 -4.29 3.82 -3.96
C VAL A 146 -3.81 3.83 -5.40
N ARG A 147 -4.75 4.03 -6.32
CA ARG A 147 -4.54 3.90 -7.75
C ARG A 147 -5.21 5.06 -8.46
N TRP A 148 -4.42 5.78 -9.25
CA TRP A 148 -4.92 6.79 -10.16
C TRP A 148 -5.47 6.13 -11.42
N GLN A 149 -6.70 6.45 -11.77
CA GLN A 149 -7.33 6.17 -13.05
C GLN A 149 -7.02 7.29 -14.06
N ALA A 150 -7.23 7.02 -15.35
CA ALA A 150 -6.87 7.94 -16.43
C ALA A 150 -7.50 9.35 -16.33
N ARG A 151 -8.59 9.50 -15.56
CA ARG A 151 -9.31 10.78 -15.36
C ARG A 151 -9.12 11.37 -13.96
N ASP A 152 -8.28 10.77 -13.13
CA ASP A 152 -8.04 11.27 -11.78
C ASP A 152 -7.17 12.52 -11.82
N LYS A 153 -7.49 13.48 -10.96
CA LYS A 153 -6.56 14.58 -10.70
C LYS A 153 -5.37 14.05 -9.89
N SER A 154 -4.20 14.66 -10.03
CA SER A 154 -2.99 14.26 -9.29
C SER A 154 -3.21 14.20 -7.78
N CYS A 155 -4.03 15.08 -7.21
CA CYS A 155 -4.37 15.09 -5.78
C CYS A 155 -5.25 13.93 -5.32
N CYS A 156 -5.97 13.31 -6.24
CA CYS A 156 -7.30 12.78 -5.94
C CYS A 156 -7.52 11.45 -6.68
N PRO A 157 -6.92 10.35 -6.19
CA PRO A 157 -7.17 9.03 -6.73
C PRO A 157 -8.62 8.59 -6.51
N SER A 158 -9.16 7.81 -7.44
CA SER A 158 -10.48 7.18 -7.36
C SER A 158 -10.43 5.65 -7.22
N GLY A 159 -9.25 5.04 -7.41
CA GLY A 159 -9.05 3.61 -7.22
C GLY A 159 -8.44 3.27 -5.86
N VAL A 160 -9.00 2.28 -5.18
CA VAL A 160 -8.42 1.70 -3.95
C VAL A 160 -8.47 0.19 -4.00
N THR A 161 -7.41 -0.47 -3.55
CA THR A 161 -7.39 -1.90 -3.30
C THR A 161 -6.93 -2.15 -1.88
N THR A 162 -7.78 -2.79 -1.09
CA THR A 162 -7.50 -3.14 0.30
C THR A 162 -7.18 -4.62 0.39
N VAL A 163 -6.00 -4.94 0.92
CA VAL A 163 -5.50 -6.30 1.07
C VAL A 163 -5.26 -6.57 2.55
N PRO A 164 -6.13 -7.36 3.21
CA PRO A 164 -5.88 -7.80 4.57
C PRO A 164 -4.76 -8.85 4.58
N TYR A 165 -3.94 -8.82 5.62
CA TYR A 165 -2.86 -9.77 5.88
C TYR A 165 -3.12 -10.52 7.17
N ARG A 166 -2.63 -11.75 7.22
CA ARG A 166 -2.64 -12.58 8.43
C ARG A 166 -1.25 -13.09 8.75
N TRP A 167 -0.96 -13.21 10.03
CA TRP A 167 0.23 -13.90 10.50
C TRP A 167 0.11 -15.41 10.28
N THR A 168 1.15 -16.03 9.71
CA THR A 168 1.18 -17.49 9.45
C THR A 168 2.06 -18.27 10.41
N GLY A 169 2.68 -17.60 11.38
CA GLY A 169 3.75 -18.16 12.21
C GLY A 169 5.16 -17.97 11.63
N ALA A 170 5.27 -17.48 10.38
CA ALA A 170 6.55 -17.20 9.74
C ALA A 170 6.56 -15.88 8.96
N ALA A 171 5.45 -15.51 8.33
CA ALA A 171 5.33 -14.27 7.56
C ALA A 171 3.92 -13.68 7.70
N LEU A 172 3.80 -12.39 7.38
CA LEU A 172 2.51 -11.76 7.12
C LEU A 172 2.15 -12.01 5.66
N GLU A 173 1.08 -12.76 5.43
CA GLU A 173 0.63 -13.13 4.09
C GLU A 173 -0.74 -12.56 3.75
N PRO A 174 -0.98 -12.17 2.48
CA PRO A 174 -2.28 -11.66 2.07
C PRO A 174 -3.35 -12.73 2.20
N VAL A 175 -4.50 -12.37 2.75
CA VAL A 175 -5.66 -13.25 2.81
C VAL A 175 -6.27 -13.33 1.40
N LYS A 176 -6.27 -14.53 0.82
CA LYS A 176 -6.91 -14.79 -0.47
C LYS A 176 -8.43 -14.67 -0.31
N LYS A 177 -9.07 -13.93 -1.21
CA LYS A 177 -10.53 -13.87 -1.34
C LYS A 177 -11.06 -15.08 -2.10
#